data_AF-A0ABD5KVW2-F1
#
_entry.id   AF-A0ABD5KVW2-F1
#
_cell.length_a   1.000
_cell.length_b   1.000
_cell.length_c   1.000
_cell.angle_alpha   90.00
_cell.angle_beta   90.00
_cell.angle_gamma   90.00
#
_symmetry.space_group_name_H-M   'P 1'
#
loop_
_entity.id
_entity.type
_entity.pdbx_description
1 polymer ?
#
loop_
_entity_poly.entity_id
_entity_poly.type
_entity_poly.pdbx_seq_one_letter_code
_entity_poly.pdbx_strand_id
1 'polypeptide(L)' 'MQQNQPAKENAGFTEKSAASATNAQQVKQEIQRDINEGQGAMTSREAGAMRD' A
#
# COMPACT_ATOMS: atom_id res chain seq x y z
N MET A 1 -31.49 13.56 8.57
CA MET A 1 -30.92 12.63 7.58
C MET A 1 -30.00 13.44 6.68
N GLN A 2 -28.69 13.43 6.96
CA GLN A 2 -27.69 14.22 6.25
C GLN A 2 -27.45 13.62 4.85
N GLN A 3 -27.34 14.50 3.85
CA GLN A 3 -27.30 14.14 2.43
C GLN A 3 -26.01 13.40 2.06
N ASN A 4 -26.17 12.20 1.52
CA ASN A 4 -25.12 11.38 0.92
C ASN A 4 -24.68 12.00 -0.42
N GLN A 5 -23.59 12.78 -0.42
CA GLN A 5 -22.91 13.16 -1.66
C GLN A 5 -22.05 11.97 -2.13
N PRO A 6 -22.24 11.44 -3.36
CA PRO A 6 -21.28 10.50 -3.91
C PRO A 6 -19.98 11.25 -4.21
N ALA A 7 -18.90 10.88 -3.51
CA ALA A 7 -17.57 11.39 -3.79
C ALA A 7 -17.23 11.09 -5.26
N LYS A 8 -16.96 12.18 -5.99
CA LYS A 8 -16.63 12.23 -7.40
C LYS A 8 -15.58 11.19 -7.80
N GLU A 9 -15.96 10.44 -8.82
CA GLU A 9 -15.17 9.87 -9.92
C GLU A 9 -13.64 10.06 -9.85
N ASN A 10 -12.95 8.91 -9.85
CA ASN A 10 -11.72 8.66 -10.59
C ASN A 10 -10.69 9.80 -10.55
N ALA A 11 -10.18 10.10 -9.35
CA ALA A 11 -8.96 10.89 -9.19
C ALA A 11 -7.76 10.09 -9.74
N GLY A 12 -7.56 10.20 -11.05
CA GLY A 12 -6.29 10.05 -11.76
C GLY A 12 -5.38 8.91 -11.31
N PHE A 13 -5.68 7.68 -11.71
CA PHE A 13 -4.59 6.79 -12.07
C PHE A 13 -4.07 7.27 -13.43
N THR A 14 -3.22 8.30 -13.42
CA THR A 14 -2.31 8.53 -14.53
C THR A 14 -1.50 7.25 -14.63
N GLU A 15 -1.80 6.41 -15.62
CA GLU A 15 -0.95 5.29 -16.00
C GLU A 15 0.43 5.87 -16.27
N LYS A 16 1.29 5.80 -15.26
CA LYS A 16 2.65 6.27 -15.33
C LYS A 16 3.28 5.43 -16.44
N SER A 17 3.49 6.08 -17.58
CA SER A 17 4.10 5.50 -18.78
C SER A 17 5.22 4.55 -18.38
N ALA A 18 5.30 3.38 -19.04
CA ALA A 18 6.13 2.20 -18.70
C ALA A 18 7.66 2.46 -18.51
N ALA A 19 8.10 3.70 -18.52
CA ALA A 19 9.43 4.21 -18.18
C ALA A 19 9.77 4.16 -16.67
N SER A 20 8.93 3.58 -15.83
CA SER A 20 9.29 3.19 -14.46
C SER A 20 9.01 1.69 -14.27
N ALA A 21 9.63 0.86 -15.11
CA ALA A 21 9.66 -0.57 -14.87
C ALA A 21 10.42 -0.81 -13.56
N THR A 22 9.67 -1.04 -12.48
CA THR A 22 10.25 -1.42 -11.20
C THR A 22 11.05 -2.70 -11.39
N ASN A 23 12.32 -2.69 -11.02
CA ASN A 23 13.16 -3.87 -11.15
C ASN A 23 12.71 -4.93 -10.14
N ALA A 24 12.06 -5.99 -10.63
CA ALA A 24 11.52 -7.07 -9.80
C ALA A 24 12.58 -7.74 -8.91
N GLN A 25 13.84 -7.83 -9.36
CA GLN A 25 14.92 -8.40 -8.56
C GLN A 25 15.34 -7.48 -7.42
N GLN A 26 15.29 -6.17 -7.62
CA GLN A 26 15.57 -5.20 -6.56
C GLN A 26 14.44 -5.19 -5.52
N VAL A 27 13.18 -5.20 -5.98
CA VAL A 27 12.00 -5.29 -5.09
C VAL A 27 12.07 -6.55 -4.23
N LYS A 28 12.40 -7.70 -4.83
CA LYS A 28 12.54 -8.94 -4.07
C LYS A 28 13.61 -8.86 -2.98
N GLN A 29 14.74 -8.22 -3.26
CA GLN A 29 15.81 -8.03 -2.29
C GLN A 29 15.40 -7.09 -1.15
N GLU A 30 14.70 -6.01 -1.49
CA GLU A 30 14.19 -5.03 -0.53
C GLU A 30 13.16 -5.66 0.40
N ILE A 31 12.16 -6.38 -0.12
CA ILE A 31 11.18 -7.12 0.69
C ILE A 31 11.86 -8.13 1.62
N GLN A 32 12.88 -8.84 1.14
CA GLN A 32 13.59 -9.80 1.99
C GLN A 32 14.35 -9.10 3.13
N ARG A 33 14.89 -7.90 2.88
CA ARG A 33 15.50 -7.08 3.91
C ARG A 33 14.45 -6.62 4.91
N ASP A 34 13.32 -6.10 4.44
CA ASP A 34 12.24 -5.61 5.29
C ASP A 34 11.72 -6.73 6.21
N ILE A 35 11.55 -7.95 5.68
CA ILE A 35 11.20 -9.14 6.48
C ILE A 35 12.24 -9.41 7.56
N ASN A 36 13.54 -9.38 7.21
CA ASN A 36 14.63 -9.66 8.16
C ASN A 36 14.76 -8.57 9.24
N GLU A 37 14.46 -7.32 8.89
CA GLU A 37 14.45 -6.17 9.79
C GLU A 37 13.13 -6.05 10.58
N GLY A 38 12.13 -6.88 10.27
CA GLY A 38 10.79 -6.79 10.85
C GLY A 38 10.04 -5.51 10.45
N GLN A 39 10.46 -4.84 9.37
CA GLN A 39 9.77 -3.67 8.86
C GLN A 39 8.38 -4.07 8.34
N GLY A 40 7.35 -3.39 8.82
CA GLY A 40 5.96 -3.73 8.51
C GLY A 40 5.45 -5.01 9.19
N ALA A 41 6.25 -5.67 10.04
CA ALA A 41 5.76 -6.75 10.86
C ALA A 41 4.80 -6.20 11.92
N MET A 42 3.52 -6.56 11.80
CA MET A 42 2.49 -6.17 12.76
C MET A 42 2.17 -7.35 13.67
N THR A 43 2.23 -7.15 14.98
CA THR A 43 1.82 -8.19 15.92
C THR A 43 0.31 -8.38 15.88
N SER A 44 -0.17 -9.56 16.25
CA SER A 44 -1.61 -9.87 16.30
C SER A 44 -2.41 -8.91 17.19
N ARG A 45 -1.76 -8.37 18.23
CA ARG A 45 -2.32 -7.36 19.12
C ARG A 45 -2.49 -6.01 18.41
N GLU A 46 -1.48 -5.56 17.68
CA GLU A 46 -1.51 -4.29 16.94
C GLU A 46 -2.52 -4.37 15.80
N ALA A 47 -2.53 -5.47 15.04
CA ALA A 47 -3.51 -5.70 13.98
C ALA A 47 -4.95 -5.74 14.51
N GLY A 48 -5.17 -6.40 15.66
CA GLY A 48 -6.49 -6.47 16.29
C GLY A 48 -6.98 -5.15 16.90
N ALA A 49 -6.07 -4.18 17.11
CA ALA A 49 -6.41 -2.84 17.61
C ALA A 49 -6.73 -1.86 16.47
N MET A 50 -6.41 -2.18 15.22
CA MET A 50 -6.82 -1.40 14.06
C MET A 50 -8.33 -1.60 13.82
N ARG A 51 -9.13 -0.67 14.35
CA ARG A 51 -10.56 -0.56 14.02
C ARG A 51 -10.74 0.55 12.99
N ASP A 52 -11.53 0.24 11.95
CA ASP A 52 -11.94 1.10 10.82
C ASP A 52 -12.40 2.50 11.26
#